data_AF-A0A919XMG5-F1
#
_entry.id   AF-A0A919XMG5-F1
#
_cell.length_a   1.000
_cell.length_b   1.000
_cell.length_c   1.000
_cell.angle_alpha   90.00
_cell.angle_beta   90.00
_cell.angle_gamma   90.00
#
_symmetry.space_group_name_H-M   'P 1'
#
loop_
_entity.id
_entity.type
_entity.pdbx_description
1 polymer ?
#
loop_
_entity_poly.entity_id
_entity_poly.type
_entity_poly.pdbx_seq_one_letter_code
_entity_poly.pdbx_strand_id
1 'polypeptide(L)'
;MPSRSELSLYNKYPWAIPVVPDVPEPFFAQPKPWDFSEPVLKLIEEMFEEIEEFFKLKNLPVEVTIYEIRNVFGYLHVEALSSQREVYSFLEKYKKLSKDLN
;
A
#
# COMPACT_ATOMS: atom_id res chain seq x y z
N MET A 1 13.63 0.32 -17.24
CA MET A 1 13.24 -0.06 -15.88
C MET A 1 12.28 -1.24 -16.01
N PRO A 2 12.34 -2.27 -15.14
CA PRO A 2 11.28 -3.27 -15.12
C PRO A 2 9.93 -2.56 -14.91
N SER A 3 8.87 -3.01 -15.60
CA SER A 3 7.52 -2.45 -15.43
C SER A 3 7.04 -2.71 -14.00
N ARG A 4 6.52 -1.67 -13.32
CA ARG A 4 5.93 -1.88 -12.00
C ARG A 4 4.64 -2.67 -12.17
N SER A 5 4.42 -3.56 -11.24
CA SER A 5 3.20 -4.38 -11.12
C SER A 5 2.99 -4.69 -9.65
N GLU A 6 1.75 -4.99 -9.29
CA GLU A 6 1.39 -5.49 -7.95
C GLU A 6 2.34 -6.60 -7.49
N LEU A 7 2.53 -7.64 -8.31
CA LEU A 7 3.41 -8.76 -7.99
C LEU A 7 4.87 -8.33 -7.79
N SER A 8 5.40 -7.45 -8.64
CA SER A 8 6.77 -6.97 -8.48
C SER A 8 6.97 -6.15 -7.20
N LEU A 9 5.95 -5.39 -6.79
CA LEU A 9 6.00 -4.59 -5.58
C LEU A 9 5.89 -5.46 -4.34
N TYR A 10 5.02 -6.48 -4.33
CA TYR A 10 4.97 -7.45 -3.25
C TYR A 10 6.25 -8.30 -3.13
N ASN A 11 6.89 -8.65 -4.25
CA ASN A 11 8.19 -9.33 -4.22
C ASN A 11 9.28 -8.45 -3.59
N LYS A 12 9.21 -7.12 -3.79
CA LYS A 12 10.17 -6.15 -3.20
C LYS A 12 9.83 -5.82 -1.75
N TYR A 13 8.53 -5.74 -1.41
CA TYR A 13 8.00 -5.37 -0.10
C TYR A 13 7.01 -6.42 0.42
N PRO A 14 7.49 -7.59 0.90
CA PRO A 14 6.60 -8.69 1.29
C PRO A 14 5.63 -8.35 2.43
N TRP A 15 5.97 -7.39 3.30
CA TRP A 15 5.11 -6.93 4.38
C TRP A 15 3.85 -6.21 3.88
N ALA A 16 3.86 -5.73 2.64
CA ALA A 16 2.75 -4.98 2.05
C ALA A 16 1.68 -5.88 1.41
N ILE A 17 1.88 -7.20 1.38
CA ILE A 17 0.89 -8.15 0.87
C ILE A 17 -0.38 -8.05 1.75
N PRO A 18 -1.56 -7.77 1.17
CA PRO A 18 -2.78 -7.62 1.94
C PRO A 18 -3.12 -8.89 2.72
N VAL A 19 -3.48 -8.72 4.00
CA VAL A 19 -3.99 -9.80 4.82
C VAL A 19 -5.46 -10.03 4.47
N VAL A 20 -5.77 -11.21 3.95
CA VAL A 20 -7.16 -11.65 3.73
C VAL A 20 -7.66 -12.32 5.01
N PRO A 21 -8.62 -11.73 5.74
CA PRO A 21 -9.17 -12.36 6.93
C PRO A 21 -9.90 -13.67 6.57
N ASP A 22 -9.63 -14.72 7.33
CA ASP A 22 -10.33 -16.01 7.23
C ASP A 22 -11.72 -15.89 7.88
N VAL A 23 -12.67 -15.34 7.14
CA VAL A 23 -14.06 -15.15 7.59
C VAL A 23 -15.03 -15.67 6.54
N PRO A 24 -16.20 -16.23 6.96
CA PRO A 24 -17.19 -16.73 6.03
C PRO A 24 -17.70 -15.60 5.10
N GLU A 25 -17.80 -15.89 3.81
CA GLU A 25 -18.53 -15.04 2.85
C GLU A 25 -19.95 -14.76 3.38
N PRO A 26 -20.50 -13.53 3.19
CA PRO A 26 -20.24 -12.61 2.07
C PRO A 26 -19.56 -11.29 2.45
N PHE A 27 -19.00 -11.17 3.66
CA PHE A 27 -18.62 -9.87 4.22
C PHE A 27 -17.33 -9.26 3.65
N PHE A 28 -16.46 -10.06 3.04
CA PHE A 28 -15.22 -9.60 2.40
C PHE A 28 -15.19 -10.05 0.95
N ALA A 29 -15.27 -9.10 0.02
CA ALA A 29 -15.05 -9.38 -1.39
C ALA A 29 -13.58 -9.76 -1.60
N GLN A 30 -13.31 -10.75 -2.46
CA GLN A 30 -11.95 -11.10 -2.85
C GLN A 30 -11.21 -9.84 -3.33
N PRO A 31 -9.93 -9.64 -2.92
CA PRO A 31 -9.15 -8.49 -3.35
C PRO A 31 -9.12 -8.45 -4.88
N LYS A 32 -9.56 -7.33 -5.46
CA LYS A 32 -9.43 -7.12 -6.90
C LYS A 32 -7.96 -6.86 -7.24
N PRO A 33 -7.42 -7.46 -8.32
CA PRO A 33 -6.09 -7.11 -8.80
C PRO A 33 -5.96 -5.61 -9.05
N TRP A 34 -4.77 -5.07 -8.84
CA TRP A 34 -4.53 -3.63 -9.04
C TRP A 34 -4.70 -3.23 -10.50
N ASP A 35 -5.48 -2.17 -10.73
CA ASP A 35 -5.73 -1.55 -12.04
C ASP A 35 -5.08 -0.16 -12.17
N PHE A 36 -4.06 0.11 -11.36
CA PHE A 36 -3.36 1.40 -11.30
C PHE A 36 -2.51 1.67 -12.56
N SER A 37 -2.43 2.96 -12.92
CA SER A 37 -1.49 3.44 -13.93
C SER A 37 -0.05 3.41 -13.41
N GLU A 38 0.95 3.37 -14.31
CA GLU A 38 2.37 3.36 -13.94
C GLU A 38 2.77 4.53 -13.01
N PRO A 39 2.28 5.78 -13.18
CA PRO A 39 2.53 6.85 -12.22
C PRO A 39 2.03 6.55 -10.80
N VAL A 40 0.85 5.93 -10.67
CA VAL A 40 0.30 5.56 -9.35
C VAL A 40 1.06 4.37 -8.77
N LEU A 41 1.46 3.39 -9.57
CA LEU A 41 2.33 2.30 -9.13
C LEU A 41 3.68 2.81 -8.60
N LYS A 42 4.22 3.86 -9.22
CA LYS A 42 5.43 4.53 -8.72
C LYS A 42 5.19 5.21 -7.36
N LEU A 43 4.05 5.89 -7.17
CA LEU A 43 3.70 6.45 -5.86
C LEU A 43 3.57 5.37 -4.78
N ILE A 44 2.99 4.21 -5.13
CA ILE A 44 2.88 3.09 -4.20
C ILE A 44 4.28 2.57 -3.81
N GLU A 45 5.20 2.45 -4.77
CA GLU A 45 6.59 2.07 -4.49
C GLU A 45 7.28 3.05 -3.54
N GLU A 46 7.18 4.36 -3.84
CA GLU A 46 7.77 5.42 -3.00
C GLU A 46 7.18 5.43 -1.59
N MET A 47 5.87 5.16 -1.46
CA MET A 47 5.20 5.01 -0.17
C MET A 47 5.75 3.84 0.63
N PHE A 48 5.94 2.67 0.00
CA PHE A 48 6.51 1.51 0.66
C PHE A 48 7.95 1.76 1.10
N GLU A 49 8.76 2.41 0.26
CA GLU A 49 10.14 2.78 0.59
C GLU A 49 10.19 3.75 1.78
N GLU A 50 9.38 4.81 1.81
CA GLU A 50 9.36 5.77 2.92
C GLU A 50 8.92 5.11 4.25
N ILE A 51 7.98 4.16 4.19
CA ILE A 51 7.58 3.36 5.36
C ILE A 51 8.75 2.48 5.83
N GLU A 52 9.40 1.72 4.95
CA GLU A 52 10.54 0.87 5.34
C GLU A 52 11.70 1.68 5.91
N GLU A 53 12.02 2.82 5.30
CA GLU A 53 13.07 3.71 5.77
C GLU A 53 12.76 4.24 7.17
N PHE A 54 11.51 4.61 7.45
CA PHE A 54 11.10 5.05 8.78
C PHE A 54 11.37 3.98 9.86
N PHE A 55 10.99 2.72 9.61
CA PHE A 55 11.25 1.63 10.55
C PHE A 55 12.74 1.31 10.66
N LYS A 56 13.46 1.29 9.54
CA LYS A 56 14.92 1.08 9.50
C LYS A 56 15.69 2.12 10.29
N LEU A 57 15.35 3.40 10.16
CA LEU A 57 15.98 4.51 10.91
C LEU A 57 15.77 4.40 12.42
N LYS A 58 14.66 3.80 12.85
CA LYS A 58 14.36 3.52 14.25
C LYS A 58 14.90 2.17 14.74
N ASN A 59 15.54 1.41 13.86
CA ASN A 59 15.99 0.03 14.13
C ASN A 59 14.85 -0.87 14.62
N LEU A 60 13.68 -0.76 13.98
CA LEU A 60 12.48 -1.54 14.27
C LEU A 60 12.11 -2.42 13.07
N PRO A 61 11.49 -3.58 13.28
CA PRO A 61 10.84 -4.32 12.20
C PRO A 61 9.64 -3.53 11.66
N VAL A 62 9.34 -3.71 10.38
CA VAL A 62 8.14 -3.10 9.77
C VAL A 62 6.89 -3.70 10.41
N GLU A 63 6.12 -2.86 11.11
CA GLU A 63 4.88 -3.26 11.80
C GLU A 63 3.69 -2.55 11.14
N VAL A 64 3.32 -3.03 9.95
CA VAL A 64 2.19 -2.54 9.17
C VAL A 64 1.42 -3.74 8.64
N THR A 65 0.11 -3.75 8.86
CA THR A 65 -0.82 -4.70 8.24
C THR A 65 -1.64 -3.96 7.21
N ILE A 66 -1.53 -4.33 5.94
CA ILE A 66 -2.37 -3.80 4.87
C ILE A 66 -3.58 -4.73 4.71
N TYR A 67 -4.78 -4.17 4.66
CA TYR A 67 -6.00 -4.92 4.39
C TYR A 67 -6.42 -4.78 2.93
N GLU A 68 -6.25 -3.58 2.36
CA GLU A 68 -6.63 -3.32 0.98
C GLU A 68 -5.81 -2.15 0.41
N ILE A 69 -5.40 -2.28 -0.85
CA ILE A 69 -4.96 -1.18 -1.69
C ILE A 69 -5.83 -1.21 -2.94
N ARG A 70 -6.56 -0.13 -3.21
CA ARG A 70 -7.50 -0.06 -4.33
C ARG A 70 -7.60 1.33 -4.94
N ASN A 71 -8.05 1.37 -6.18
CA ASN A 71 -8.46 2.60 -6.84
C ASN A 71 -9.88 2.98 -6.40
N VAL A 72 -10.04 4.19 -5.87
CA VAL A 72 -11.34 4.75 -5.49
C VAL A 72 -11.50 6.10 -6.18
N PHE A 73 -12.40 6.16 -7.16
CA PHE A 73 -12.67 7.36 -7.99
C PHE A 73 -11.43 7.95 -8.67
N GLY A 74 -10.50 7.08 -9.12
CA GLY A 74 -9.22 7.48 -9.73
C GLY A 74 -8.08 7.59 -8.74
N TYR A 75 -8.35 7.58 -7.43
CA TYR A 75 -7.35 7.89 -6.41
C TYR A 75 -6.87 6.64 -5.68
N LEU A 76 -5.62 6.67 -5.21
CA LEU A 76 -5.06 5.65 -4.34
C LEU A 76 -5.80 5.66 -2.99
N HIS A 77 -6.33 4.50 -2.61
CA HIS A 77 -6.86 4.24 -1.28
C HIS A 77 -6.11 3.06 -0.66
N VAL A 78 -5.69 3.24 0.59
CA VAL A 78 -4.99 2.21 1.37
C VAL A 78 -5.70 2.08 2.72
N GLU A 79 -6.14 0.86 3.02
CA GLU A 79 -6.65 0.49 4.33
C GLU A 79 -5.59 -0.34 5.05
N ALA A 80 -5.12 0.16 6.19
CA ALA A 80 -4.01 -0.45 6.93
C ALA A 80 -4.10 -0.17 8.43
N LEU A 81 -3.39 -1.00 9.20
CA LEU A 81 -3.19 -0.88 10.64
C LEU A 81 -1.69 -0.85 10.95
N SER A 82 -1.29 0.07 11.82
CA SER A 82 0.05 0.14 12.40
C SER A 82 0.01 0.73 13.81
N SER A 83 0.96 0.29 14.64
CA SER A 83 1.24 0.88 15.97
C SER A 83 1.89 2.27 15.86
N GLN A 84 2.49 2.60 14.72
CA GLN A 84 3.23 3.84 14.50
C GLN A 84 2.35 4.88 13.81
N ARG A 85 2.21 6.06 14.42
CA ARG A 85 1.32 7.12 13.91
C ARG A 85 1.81 7.69 12.58
N GLU A 86 3.12 7.73 12.38
CA GLU A 86 3.79 8.26 11.20
C GLU A 86 3.42 7.48 9.93
N VAL A 87 3.15 6.19 10.05
CA VAL A 87 2.67 5.36 8.93
C VAL A 87 1.41 5.97 8.32
N TYR A 88 0.42 6.36 9.13
CA TYR A 88 -0.81 6.98 8.63
C TYR A 88 -0.56 8.34 7.95
N SER A 89 0.46 9.08 8.38
CA SER A 89 0.87 10.33 7.73
C SER A 89 1.45 10.07 6.34
N PHE A 90 2.24 9.00 6.16
CA PHE A 90 2.73 8.59 4.84
C PHE A 90 1.57 8.15 3.95
N LEU A 91 0.68 7.29 4.44
CA LEU A 91 -0.49 6.84 3.66
C LEU A 91 -1.34 8.03 3.18
N GLU A 92 -1.62 9.00 4.04
CA GLU A 92 -2.40 10.19 3.65
C GLU A 92 -1.62 11.11 2.70
N LYS A 93 -0.30 11.23 2.84
CA LYS A 93 0.56 11.97 1.89
C LYS A 93 0.42 11.38 0.49
N TYR A 94 0.62 10.07 0.32
CA TYR A 94 0.57 9.44 -1.02
C TYR A 94 -0.84 9.36 -1.59
N LYS A 95 -1.86 9.17 -0.74
CA LYS A 95 -3.26 9.31 -1.14
C LYS A 95 -3.54 10.71 -1.72
N LYS A 96 -3.04 11.78 -1.11
CA LYS A 96 -3.17 13.14 -1.64
C LYS A 96 -2.43 13.30 -2.97
N LEU A 97 -1.17 12.86 -3.06
CA LEU A 97 -0.38 12.93 -4.29
C LEU A 97 -1.04 12.20 -5.47
N SER A 98 -1.71 11.07 -5.21
CA SER A 98 -2.42 10.34 -6.26
C SER A 98 -3.57 11.12 -6.89
N LYS A 99 -4.08 12.17 -6.22
CA LYS A 99 -5.15 13.01 -6.76
C LYS A 99 -4.71 13.87 -7.94
N ASP A 100 -3.43 14.21 -7.98
CA ASP A 100 -2.85 15.09 -9.00
C ASP A 100 -2.38 14.30 -10.23
N LEU A 101 -2.55 12.98 -10.24
CA LEU A 101 -2.14 12.08 -11.33
C LEU A 101 -3.30 11.64 -12.23
N ASN A 102 -4.51 12.18 -12.02
CA ASN A 102 -5.68 11.97 -12.86
C ASN A 102 -5.98 13.19 -13.76
#